data_AF-A0A842VAN3-F1
#
_entry.id   AF-A0A842VAN3-F1
#
_cell.length_a   1.000
_cell.length_b   1.000
_cell.length_c   1.000
_cell.angle_alpha   90.00
_cell.angle_beta   90.00
_cell.angle_gamma   90.00
#
_symmetry.space_group_name_H-M   'P 1'
#
loop_
_entity.id
_entity.type
_entity.pdbx_description
1 polymer ?
#
loop_
_entity_poly.entity_id
_entity_poly.type
_entity_poly.pdbx_seq_one_letter_code
_entity_poly.pdbx_strand_id
1 'polypeptide(L)' 'MLENHVYNLMQQLVEEHKSLWRIKKFYTKDAGKCKDCKAFWAKMKKDKEDHIKELRGLIKKHLK' A
#
# COMPACT_ATOMS: atom_id res chain seq x y z
N MET A 1 16.40 -17.22 -10.40
CA MET A 1 15.49 -16.96 -9.27
C MET A 1 15.75 -15.52 -8.84
N LEU A 2 14.72 -14.69 -8.60
CA LEU A 2 14.97 -13.34 -8.06
C LEU A 2 15.69 -13.47 -6.72
N GLU A 3 16.64 -12.58 -6.44
CA GLU A 3 17.21 -12.49 -5.09
C GLU A 3 16.09 -12.28 -4.07
N ASN A 4 16.21 -12.95 -2.92
CA ASN A 4 15.15 -12.97 -1.91
C ASN A 4 14.69 -11.56 -1.52
N HIS A 5 15.58 -10.56 -1.51
CA HIS A 5 15.20 -9.19 -1.20
C HIS A 5 14.36 -8.54 -2.30
N VAL A 6 14.65 -8.75 -3.59
CA VAL A 6 13.84 -8.23 -4.70
C VAL A 6 12.46 -8.88 -4.70
N TYR A 7 12.41 -10.19 -4.48
CA TYR A 7 11.14 -10.91 -4.36
C TYR A 7 10.31 -10.36 -3.20
N ASN A 8 10.91 -10.13 -2.02
CA ASN A 8 10.22 -9.55 -0.87
C ASN A 8 9.68 -8.15 -1.15
N LEU A 9 10.45 -7.31 -1.86
CA LEU A 9 9.98 -5.97 -2.27
C LEU A 9 8.77 -6.05 -3.22
N MET A 10 8.79 -6.97 -4.18
CA MET A 10 7.67 -7.19 -5.10
C MET A 10 6.43 -7.73 -4.38
N GLN A 11 6.61 -8.68 -3.45
CA GLN A 11 5.51 -9.20 -2.63
C GLN A 11 4.89 -8.11 -1.78
N GLN A 12 5.71 -7.28 -1.12
CA GLN A 12 5.20 -6.16 -0.34
C GLN A 12 4.44 -5.16 -1.22
N LEU A 13 4.94 -4.85 -2.42
CA LEU A 13 4.26 -3.95 -3.35
C LEU A 13 2.86 -4.47 -3.72
N VAL A 14 2.72 -5.78 -3.95
CA VAL A 14 1.43 -6.41 -4.26
C VAL A 14 0.47 -6.28 -3.07
N GLU A 15 0.94 -6.54 -1.85
CA GLU A 15 0.11 -6.42 -0.65
C GLU A 15 -0.33 -4.98 -0.37
N GLU A 16 0.54 -4.00 -0.60
CA GLU A 16 0.18 -2.59 -0.48
C GLU A 16 -0.88 -2.19 -1.50
N HIS A 17 -0.76 -2.63 -2.75
CA HIS A 17 -1.77 -2.39 -3.77
C HIS A 17 -3.13 -3.00 -3.42
N LYS A 18 -3.16 -4.26 -2.96
CA LYS A 18 -4.40 -4.92 -2.53
C LYS A 18 -5.05 -4.19 -1.36
N SER A 19 -4.25 -3.83 -0.36
CA SER A 19 -4.73 -3.15 0.84
C SER A 19 -5.25 -1.74 0.53
N LEU A 20 -4.53 -0.98 -0.31
CA LEU A 20 -4.96 0.33 -0.78
C LEU A 20 -6.30 0.26 -1.54
N TRP A 21 -6.46 -0.76 -2.39
CA TRP A 21 -7.73 -0.97 -3.11
C TRP A 21 -8.89 -1.22 -2.15
N ARG A 22 -8.71 -2.10 -1.14
CA ARG A 22 -9.74 -2.37 -0.12
C ARG A 22 -10.11 -1.11 0.68
N ILE A 23 -9.13 -0.29 1.06
CA ILE A 23 -9.37 0.99 1.75
C ILE A 23 -10.19 1.95 0.88
N LYS A 24 -9.84 2.08 -0.40
CA LYS A 24 -10.51 2.96 -1.36
C LYS A 24 -11.93 2.49 -1.69
N LYS A 25 -12.17 1.18 -1.76
CA LYS A 25 -13.46 0.61 -2.18
C LYS A 25 -14.42 0.34 -1.04
N PHE A 26 -13.92 -0.10 0.10
CA PHE A 26 -14.76 -0.64 1.18
C PHE A 26 -14.53 0.11 2.49
N TYR A 27 -13.33 0.09 3.06
CA TYR A 27 -13.16 0.46 4.47
C TYR A 27 -13.54 1.91 4.80
N THR A 28 -13.29 2.83 3.87
CA THR A 28 -13.70 4.25 4.04
C THR A 28 -15.23 4.40 4.08
N LYS A 29 -15.95 3.59 3.31
CA LYS A 29 -17.43 3.54 3.29
C LYS A 29 -17.95 2.82 4.53
N ASP A 30 -17.36 1.68 4.87
CA ASP A 30 -17.78 0.83 5.98
C ASP A 30 -17.55 1.49 7.35
N ALA A 31 -16.65 2.48 7.44
CA ALA A 31 -16.48 3.34 8.61
C ALA A 31 -17.73 4.18 8.98
N GLY A 32 -18.78 4.19 8.14
CA GLY A 32 -20.09 4.75 8.49
C GLY A 32 -20.04 6.22 8.91
N LYS A 33 -20.41 6.52 10.16
CA LYS A 33 -20.37 7.88 10.74
C LYS A 33 -19.17 8.11 11.68
N CYS A 34 -18.32 7.11 11.91
CA CYS A 34 -17.15 7.24 12.77
C CYS A 34 -16.11 8.18 12.13
N LYS A 35 -15.98 9.40 12.69
CA LYS A 35 -15.05 10.42 12.17
C LYS A 35 -13.59 10.00 12.33
N ASP A 36 -13.24 9.44 13.48
CA ASP A 36 -11.86 9.00 13.77
C ASP A 36 -11.44 7.86 12.86
N CYS A 37 -12.36 6.90 12.62
CA CYS A 37 -12.13 5.80 11.69
C CYS A 37 -11.91 6.30 10.26
N LYS A 38 -12.70 7.28 9.79
CA LYS A 38 -12.50 7.89 8.46
C LYS A 38 -11.18 8.65 8.36
N ALA A 39 -10.81 9.39 9.39
CA ALA A 39 -9.53 10.08 9.45
C ALA A 39 -8.36 9.09 9.42
N PHE A 40 -8.47 7.99 10.17
CA PHE A 40 -7.51 6.90 10.13
C PHE A 40 -7.37 6.30 8.73
N TRP A 41 -8.47 5.94 8.07
CA TRP A 41 -8.42 5.38 6.72
C TRP A 41 -7.90 6.37 5.68
N ALA A 42 -8.18 7.67 5.82
CA ALA A 42 -7.61 8.70 4.98
C ALA A 42 -6.09 8.80 5.14
N LYS A 43 -5.59 8.77 6.38
CA LYS A 43 -4.15 8.71 6.67
C LYS A 43 -3.52 7.43 6.09
N MET A 44 -4.09 6.27 6.41
CA MET A 44 -3.61 4.97 5.94
C MET A 44 -3.55 4.88 4.42
N LYS A 45 -4.53 5.45 3.71
CA LYS A 45 -4.53 5.54 2.24
C LYS A 45 -3.30 6.31 1.74
N LYS A 46 -2.99 7.46 2.34
CA LYS A 46 -1.84 8.28 1.96
C LYS A 46 -0.52 7.55 2.22
N ASP A 47 -0.37 7.00 3.43
CA ASP A 47 0.83 6.26 3.83
C ASP A 47 1.12 5.10 2.84
N LYS A 48 0.08 4.39 2.40
CA LYS A 48 0.21 3.32 1.40
C LYS A 48 0.59 3.80 0.00
N GLU A 49 0.06 4.94 -0.43
CA GLU A 49 0.46 5.55 -1.71
C GLU A 49 1.95 5.92 -1.70
N ASP A 50 2.43 6.43 -0.57
CA ASP A 50 3.85 6.76 -0.36
C ASP A 50 4.72 5.49 -0.32
N HIS A 51 4.32 4.44 0.41
CA HIS A 51 5.02 3.15 0.42
C HIS A 51 5.09 2.51 -0.98
N ILE A 52 4.00 2.53 -1.75
CA ILE A 52 3.99 2.02 -3.14
C ILE A 52 5.02 2.78 -3.99
N LYS A 53 5.12 4.10 -3.84
CA LYS A 53 6.09 4.92 -4.57
C LYS A 53 7.52 4.52 -4.21
N GLU A 54 7.81 4.34 -2.92
CA GLU A 54 9.12 3.93 -2.42
C GLU A 54 9.50 2.53 -2.89
N LEU A 55 8.61 1.54 -2.73
CA LEU A 55 8.81 0.16 -3.18
C LEU A 55 9.10 0.09 -4.68
N ARG A 56 8.35 0.84 -5.51
CA ARG A 56 8.63 0.93 -6.95
C ARG A 56 9.99 1.54 -7.23
N GLY A 57 10.43 2.52 -6.43
CA GLY A 57 11.77 3.09 -6.51
C GLY A 57 12.87 2.07 -6.21
N LEU A 58 12.72 1.30 -5.13
CA LEU A 58 13.67 0.26 -4.74
C LEU A 58 13.75 -0.87 -5.76
N ILE A 59 12.61 -1.39 -6.22
CA ILE A 59 12.56 -2.45 -7.24
C ILE A 59 13.27 -1.99 -8.52
N LYS A 60 13.04 -0.75 -8.99
CA LYS A 60 13.72 -0.21 -10.17
C LYS A 60 15.25 -0.13 -10.01
N LYS A 61 15.77 0.06 -8.80
CA LYS A 61 17.22 0.08 -8.55
C LYS A 61 17.85 -1.32 -8.67
N HIS A 62 17.07 -2.37 -8.38
CA HIS A 62 17.53 -3.76 -8.42
C HIS A 62 17.26 -4.48 -9.75
N LEU A 63 16.44 -3.90 -10.65
CA LEU A 63 16.18 -4.42 -12.00
C LEU A 63 17.06 -3.78 -13.08
N LYS A 64 18.09 -3.03 -12.68
CA LYS A 64 19.10 -2.48 -13.61
C LYS A 64 20.18 -3.50 -13.90
#